data_AF-A0A9E7F2U9-F1
#
_entry.id   AF-A0A9E7F2U9-F1
#
_cell.length_a   1.000
_cell.length_b   1.000
_cell.length_c   1.000
_cell.angle_alpha   90.00
_cell.angle_beta   90.00
_cell.angle_gamma   90.00
#
_symmetry.space_group_name_H-M   'P 1'
#
loop_
_entity.id
_entity.type
_entity.pdbx_description
1 polymer ?
#
loop_
_entity_poly.entity_id
_entity_poly.type
_entity_poly.pdbx_seq_one_letter_code
_entity_poly.pdbx_strand_id
1 'polypeptide(L)'
;MAIEKEAQGGLEWRVSVPEGSAAEMELESKWIHRARTWLIQLVMTVVSKVTSFGKKAGKIGADDPRKVIHGVKVGIALTLVSLFYYTRPLYDGVGGCAMWAVMTVVVIFEFTVGGCLYKGINRAVATSTAGTLALGIHWIASKSGEKVEPIILSSSVFLLASAATFSRFIPNIKARFDYGITIFILTFSLVAVSGYRVDELLRLAQERICTIAIGVAICLVVCVLVRPVWAGQELHLLVSRNMDKLADSLECLVEDYFMKDKTVEGEVSYSQRSQGYKNVLNSKASEDSQANLARWEPGHGKFGFKHPWSQYLKVGAAMRYCAYCMEALNGCINSEIQAPEHMKRHLRDVCMRLSLGTSKVLKEISSSVKSMKESRSIQVLVEEMNNAVEELQVALRSLPKQLTQSPPPAAAAEAATIEKRHCVPAATISLMEVMPLFTAASLLIEVSERVGGVVDAVGTLATLACFEPIDHKKPSSSVVPRDEESVKPSQEV
;
A
#
# COMPACT_ATOMS: atom_id res chain seq x y z
N MET A 1 -24.80 -10.82 119.72
CA MET A 1 -24.97 -9.35 119.58
C MET A 1 -24.15 -8.96 118.36
N ALA A 2 -24.78 -8.76 117.20
CA ALA A 2 -25.56 -7.59 116.80
C ALA A 2 -24.66 -6.36 116.64
N ILE A 3 -24.58 -5.84 115.41
CA ILE A 3 -24.59 -4.41 115.06
C ILE A 3 -25.05 -4.33 113.59
N GLU A 4 -25.94 -3.38 113.34
CA GLU A 4 -26.74 -3.15 112.14
C GLU A 4 -26.47 -1.73 111.62
N LYS A 5 -26.62 -1.53 110.29
CA LYS A 5 -26.71 -0.26 109.52
C LYS A 5 -25.46 0.64 109.50
N GLU A 6 -25.11 1.34 108.42
CA GLU A 6 -25.92 2.04 107.41
C GLU A 6 -25.15 2.26 106.08
N ALA A 7 -25.83 2.76 105.03
CA ALA A 7 -25.40 2.79 103.64
C ALA A 7 -24.86 4.16 103.14
N GLN A 8 -23.98 4.11 102.12
CA GLN A 8 -23.71 5.04 100.99
C GLN A 8 -22.26 4.78 100.51
N GLY A 9 -21.87 4.66 99.24
CA GLY A 9 -22.46 4.94 97.93
C GLY A 9 -21.31 5.36 97.00
N GLY A 10 -20.91 4.51 96.05
CA GLY A 10 -19.85 4.80 95.08
C GLY A 10 -19.96 3.91 93.85
N LEU A 11 -20.56 4.44 92.79
CA LEU A 11 -20.76 3.78 91.49
C LEU A 11 -19.52 3.98 90.61
N GLU A 12 -18.84 2.88 90.26
CA GLU A 12 -17.75 2.84 89.29
C GLU A 12 -18.34 2.58 87.89
N TRP A 13 -18.28 3.58 87.02
CA TRP A 13 -18.78 3.50 85.64
C TRP A 13 -17.76 2.77 84.75
N ARG A 14 -18.05 1.52 84.34
CA ARG A 14 -17.40 0.93 83.16
C ARG A 14 -18.13 1.41 81.90
N VAL A 15 -17.45 2.25 81.12
CA VAL A 15 -17.87 2.60 79.76
C VAL A 15 -17.43 1.48 78.82
N SER A 16 -18.39 0.71 78.31
CA SER A 16 -18.18 -0.21 77.19
C SER A 16 -18.13 0.61 75.90
N VAL A 17 -16.95 0.70 75.27
CA VAL A 17 -16.80 1.32 73.94
C VAL A 17 -17.44 0.38 72.89
N PRO A 18 -18.29 0.86 71.97
CA PRO A 18 -18.91 0.00 70.97
C PRO A 18 -17.87 -0.47 69.93
N GLU A 19 -17.86 -1.77 69.61
CA GLU A 19 -17.01 -2.42 68.59
C GLU A 19 -17.21 -1.88 67.15
N GLY A 20 -18.10 -0.89 66.94
CA GLY A 20 -18.39 -0.32 65.63
C GLY A 20 -17.23 0.45 64.98
N SER A 21 -16.36 1.08 65.76
CA SER A 21 -15.26 1.92 65.24
C SER A 21 -14.14 1.12 64.56
N ALA A 22 -13.81 -0.08 65.07
CA ALA A 22 -12.76 -0.91 64.49
C ALA A 22 -13.23 -1.56 63.18
N ALA A 23 -14.51 -1.96 63.09
CA ALA A 23 -15.09 -2.54 61.89
C ALA A 23 -15.25 -1.52 60.75
N GLU A 24 -15.61 -0.26 61.05
CA GLU A 24 -15.62 0.83 60.05
C GLU A 24 -14.21 1.18 59.56
N MET A 25 -13.21 1.28 60.45
CA MET A 25 -11.81 1.54 60.04
C MET A 25 -11.22 0.40 59.20
N GLU A 26 -11.55 -0.86 59.50
CA GLU A 26 -11.14 -1.99 58.67
C GLU A 26 -11.80 -1.98 57.29
N LEU A 27 -13.09 -1.60 57.22
CA LEU A 27 -13.82 -1.51 55.96
C LEU A 27 -13.22 -0.40 55.07
N GLU A 28 -12.98 0.80 55.62
CA GLU A 28 -12.35 1.91 54.89
C GLU A 28 -10.94 1.56 54.39
N SER A 29 -10.11 0.92 55.23
CA SER A 29 -8.78 0.43 54.85
C SER A 29 -8.83 -0.56 53.67
N LYS A 30 -9.78 -1.50 53.70
CA LYS A 30 -10.00 -2.48 52.62
C LYS A 30 -10.47 -1.80 51.33
N TRP A 31 -11.34 -0.79 51.40
CA TRP A 31 -11.78 -0.02 50.23
C TRP A 31 -10.66 0.82 49.62
N ILE A 32 -9.86 1.51 50.43
CA ILE A 32 -8.70 2.28 49.98
C ILE A 32 -7.67 1.35 49.34
N HIS A 33 -7.41 0.19 49.93
CA HIS A 33 -6.47 -0.78 49.38
C HIS A 33 -6.96 -1.37 48.05
N ARG A 34 -8.27 -1.66 47.90
CA ARG A 34 -8.89 -2.10 46.64
C ARG A 34 -8.88 -1.00 45.57
N ALA A 35 -9.17 0.24 45.93
CA ALA A 35 -9.12 1.37 45.00
C ALA A 35 -7.69 1.61 44.50
N ARG A 36 -6.70 1.49 45.39
CA ARG A 36 -5.29 1.64 45.07
C ARG A 36 -4.76 0.50 44.18
N THR A 37 -5.12 -0.76 44.45
CA THR A 37 -4.74 -1.87 43.56
C THR A 37 -5.41 -1.78 42.20
N TRP A 38 -6.69 -1.39 42.15
CA TRP A 38 -7.39 -1.12 40.89
C TRP A 38 -6.72 -0.02 40.07
N LEU A 39 -6.31 1.08 40.71
CA LEU A 39 -5.64 2.19 40.03
C LEU A 39 -4.24 1.80 39.53
N ILE A 40 -3.46 1.03 40.31
CA ILE A 40 -2.17 0.48 39.86
C ILE A 40 -2.37 -0.44 38.65
N GLN A 41 -3.41 -1.27 38.66
CA GLN A 41 -3.70 -2.19 37.56
C GLN A 41 -4.15 -1.45 36.29
N LEU A 42 -4.91 -0.36 36.44
CA LEU A 42 -5.26 0.55 35.35
C LEU A 42 -4.00 1.17 34.74
N VAL A 43 -3.11 1.74 35.57
CA VAL A 43 -1.85 2.35 35.13
C VAL A 43 -0.95 1.32 34.43
N MET A 44 -0.79 0.12 34.99
CA MET A 44 0.00 -0.95 34.39
C MET A 44 -0.58 -1.43 33.05
N THR A 45 -1.91 -1.45 32.92
CA THR A 45 -2.59 -1.75 31.65
C THR A 45 -2.36 -0.66 30.61
N VAL A 46 -2.37 0.61 31.02
CA VAL A 46 -2.03 1.73 30.13
C VAL A 46 -0.57 1.66 29.71
N VAL A 47 0.36 1.43 30.64
CA VAL A 47 1.80 1.32 30.36
C VAL A 47 2.10 0.13 29.43
N SER A 48 1.48 -1.03 29.64
CA SER A 48 1.66 -2.20 28.76
C SER A 48 1.12 -1.94 27.34
N LYS A 49 -0.01 -1.23 27.23
CA LYS A 49 -0.55 -0.77 25.93
C LYS A 49 0.40 0.23 25.26
N VAL A 50 0.90 1.23 25.98
CA VAL A 50 1.84 2.24 25.45
C VAL A 50 3.15 1.59 25.01
N THR A 51 3.71 0.69 25.81
CA THR A 51 4.95 -0.02 25.45
C THR A 51 4.77 -0.96 24.25
N SER A 52 3.66 -1.69 24.18
CA SER A 52 3.34 -2.52 23.01
C SER A 52 3.13 -1.68 21.74
N PHE A 53 2.48 -0.52 21.86
CA PHE A 53 2.36 0.45 20.77
C PHE A 53 3.72 1.00 20.36
N GLY A 54 4.58 1.36 21.33
CA GLY A 54 5.94 1.82 21.08
C GLY A 54 6.78 0.79 20.32
N LYS A 55 6.71 -0.50 20.70
CA LYS A 55 7.37 -1.59 19.96
C LYS A 55 6.86 -1.70 18.52
N LYS A 56 5.55 -1.61 18.30
CA LYS A 56 4.94 -1.63 16.95
C LYS A 56 5.37 -0.41 16.13
N ALA A 57 5.33 0.79 16.70
CA ALA A 57 5.76 2.02 16.05
C ALA A 57 7.25 1.97 15.70
N GLY A 58 8.09 1.47 16.61
CA GLY A 58 9.51 1.24 16.38
C GLY A 58 9.75 0.27 15.22
N LYS A 59 8.98 -0.82 15.14
CA LYS A 59 9.04 -1.75 14.01
C LYS A 59 8.64 -1.08 12.69
N ILE A 60 7.54 -0.32 12.67
CA ILE A 60 7.11 0.42 11.47
C ILE A 60 8.19 1.39 10.98
N GLY A 61 8.86 2.08 11.91
CA GLY A 61 9.94 3.01 11.60
C GLY A 61 11.22 2.31 11.12
N ALA A 62 11.54 1.13 11.67
CA ALA A 62 12.67 0.31 11.22
C ALA A 62 12.43 -0.29 9.83
N ASP A 63 11.19 -0.73 9.55
CA ASP A 63 10.79 -1.34 8.28
C ASP A 63 10.77 -0.29 7.13
N ASP A 64 10.35 0.94 7.41
CA ASP A 64 10.38 2.05 6.43
C ASP A 64 10.79 3.38 7.10
N PRO A 65 12.11 3.71 7.12
CA PRO A 65 12.60 4.92 7.77
C PRO A 65 12.03 6.20 7.15
N ARG A 66 11.52 6.14 5.92
CA ARG A 66 10.89 7.28 5.23
C ARG A 66 9.64 7.76 5.95
N LYS A 67 8.94 6.88 6.68
CA LYS A 67 7.78 7.25 7.49
C LYS A 67 8.17 8.09 8.70
N VAL A 68 9.29 7.76 9.36
CA VAL A 68 9.84 8.55 10.46
C VAL A 68 10.23 9.94 9.96
N ILE A 69 10.92 9.97 8.82
CA ILE A 69 11.34 11.22 8.18
C ILE A 69 10.13 12.07 7.83
N HIS A 70 9.07 11.48 7.27
CA HIS A 70 7.83 12.19 7.01
C HIS A 70 7.23 12.82 8.28
N GLY A 71 7.21 12.11 9.40
CA GLY A 71 6.79 12.69 10.68
C GLY A 71 7.62 13.91 11.10
N VAL A 72 8.95 13.83 10.93
CA VAL A 72 9.86 14.97 11.15
C VAL A 72 9.56 16.14 10.19
N LYS A 73 9.29 15.87 8.91
CA LYS A 73 8.92 16.91 7.93
C LYS A 73 7.67 17.67 8.35
N VAL A 74 6.63 16.96 8.77
CA VAL A 74 5.39 17.57 9.25
C VAL A 74 5.68 18.46 10.47
N GLY A 75 6.49 17.96 11.42
CA GLY A 75 6.95 18.74 12.57
C GLY A 75 7.68 20.03 12.16
N ILE A 76 8.66 19.94 11.25
CA ILE A 76 9.39 21.09 10.73
C ILE A 76 8.43 22.10 10.08
N ALA A 77 7.51 21.65 9.24
CA ALA A 77 6.56 22.54 8.57
C ALA A 77 5.65 23.26 9.57
N LEU A 78 5.15 22.56 10.60
CA LEU A 78 4.36 23.17 11.67
C LEU A 78 5.19 24.18 12.46
N THR A 79 6.43 23.83 12.83
CA THR A 79 7.32 24.76 13.54
C THR A 79 7.63 26.00 12.71
N LEU A 80 7.90 25.85 11.40
CA LEU A 80 8.15 26.98 10.50
C LEU A 80 6.92 27.88 10.37
N VAL A 81 5.73 27.31 10.21
CA VAL A 81 4.48 28.09 10.19
C VAL A 81 4.28 28.80 11.52
N SER A 82 4.43 28.13 12.66
CA SER A 82 4.30 28.77 13.98
C SER A 82 5.33 29.89 14.19
N LEU A 83 6.59 29.67 13.81
CA LEU A 83 7.64 30.68 13.91
C LEU A 83 7.34 31.90 13.05
N PHE A 84 6.82 31.69 11.84
CA PHE A 84 6.37 32.76 10.94
C PHE A 84 5.29 33.66 11.60
N TYR A 85 4.45 33.11 12.47
CA TYR A 85 3.45 33.87 13.21
C TYR A 85 3.97 34.54 14.49
N TYR A 86 5.00 33.98 15.13
CA TYR A 86 5.54 34.57 16.36
C TYR A 86 6.41 35.81 16.10
N THR A 87 6.82 36.08 14.86
CA THR A 87 7.53 37.31 14.52
C THR A 87 6.58 38.52 14.46
N ARG A 88 6.74 39.46 15.42
CA ARG A 88 5.88 40.65 15.65
C ARG A 88 5.42 41.43 14.40
N PRO A 89 6.27 41.75 13.40
CA PRO A 89 5.85 42.54 12.25
C PRO A 89 4.77 41.88 11.38
N LEU A 90 4.59 40.57 11.50
CA LEU A 90 3.66 39.77 10.69
C LEU A 90 2.43 39.32 11.49
N TYR A 91 2.51 39.27 12.82
CA TYR A 91 1.35 39.04 13.68
C TYR A 91 0.31 40.17 13.55
N ASP A 92 0.76 41.42 13.46
CA ASP A 92 -0.13 42.59 13.32
C ASP A 92 -0.81 42.66 11.93
N GLY A 93 -0.32 41.93 10.92
CA GLY A 93 -0.88 41.92 9.55
C GLY A 93 -1.76 40.71 9.21
N VAL A 94 -1.64 39.58 9.92
CA VAL A 94 -2.37 38.32 9.61
C VAL A 94 -2.77 37.49 10.86
N GLY A 95 -2.55 38.01 12.07
CA GLY A 95 -2.63 37.26 13.34
C GLY A 95 -4.00 36.62 13.64
N GLY A 96 -5.11 37.24 13.20
CA GLY A 96 -6.46 36.68 13.35
C GLY A 96 -6.72 35.41 12.52
N CYS A 97 -5.92 35.18 11.47
CA CYS A 97 -6.07 34.06 10.53
C CYS A 97 -5.01 32.95 10.71
N ALA A 98 -4.15 33.01 11.74
CA ALA A 98 -3.05 32.06 11.94
C ALA A 98 -3.50 30.58 12.00
N MET A 99 -4.69 30.33 12.55
CA MET A 99 -5.31 29.01 12.58
C MET A 99 -5.42 28.40 11.17
N TRP A 100 -5.69 29.20 10.13
CA TRP A 100 -5.86 28.70 8.77
C TRP A 100 -4.57 28.16 8.17
N ALA A 101 -3.42 28.77 8.46
CA ALA A 101 -2.13 28.28 7.99
C ALA A 101 -1.74 26.97 8.69
N VAL A 102 -1.88 26.88 10.02
CA VAL A 102 -1.62 25.64 10.77
C VAL A 102 -2.54 24.51 10.31
N MET A 103 -3.84 24.79 10.20
CA MET A 103 -4.82 23.84 9.65
C MET A 103 -4.49 23.45 8.22
N THR A 104 -3.94 24.37 7.42
CA THR A 104 -3.49 24.08 6.06
C THR A 104 -2.39 23.04 6.08
N VAL A 105 -1.33 23.25 6.88
CA VAL A 105 -0.23 22.28 7.01
C VAL A 105 -0.77 20.91 7.38
N VAL A 106 -1.57 20.82 8.45
CA VAL A 106 -2.10 19.54 8.94
C VAL A 106 -2.92 18.80 7.87
N VAL A 107 -3.70 19.52 7.06
CA VAL A 107 -4.62 18.89 6.11
C VAL A 107 -3.95 18.54 4.78
N ILE A 108 -2.99 19.35 4.31
CA ILE A 108 -2.37 19.17 2.99
C ILE A 108 -1.10 18.34 3.02
N PHE A 109 -0.40 18.27 4.16
CA PHE A 109 0.86 17.53 4.23
C PHE A 109 0.57 16.03 4.07
N GLU A 110 1.16 15.46 3.03
CA GLU A 110 0.99 14.09 2.57
C GLU A 110 2.34 13.39 2.52
N PHE A 111 2.31 12.06 2.46
CA PHE A 111 3.52 11.26 2.45
C PHE A 111 4.41 11.54 1.21
N THR A 112 3.77 11.77 0.06
CA THR A 112 4.44 12.02 -1.21
C THR A 112 4.37 13.49 -1.62
N VAL A 113 5.36 13.95 -2.39
CA VAL A 113 5.38 15.32 -2.94
C VAL A 113 4.16 15.55 -3.84
N GLY A 114 3.81 14.58 -4.69
CA GLY A 114 2.59 14.64 -5.51
C GLY A 114 1.31 14.79 -4.69
N GLY A 115 1.21 14.12 -3.54
CA GLY A 115 0.10 14.30 -2.58
C GLY A 115 0.00 15.71 -2.04
N CYS A 116 1.13 16.29 -1.63
CA CYS A 116 1.19 17.66 -1.12
C CYS A 116 0.85 18.69 -2.19
N LEU A 117 1.35 18.51 -3.42
CA LEU A 117 1.04 19.38 -4.57
C LEU A 117 -0.44 19.27 -4.94
N TYR A 118 -0.96 18.05 -5.05
CA TYR A 118 -2.38 17.78 -5.31
C TYR A 118 -3.28 18.49 -4.29
N LYS A 119 -3.03 18.33 -2.99
CA LYS A 119 -3.84 18.96 -1.95
C LYS A 119 -3.60 20.47 -1.88
N GLY A 120 -2.35 20.92 -1.96
CA GLY A 120 -1.98 22.33 -1.88
C GLY A 120 -2.61 23.16 -3.01
N ILE A 121 -2.46 22.72 -4.26
CA ILE A 121 -3.04 23.39 -5.43
C ILE A 121 -4.57 23.36 -5.35
N ASN A 122 -5.17 22.19 -5.04
CA ASN A 122 -6.62 22.10 -4.89
C ASN A 122 -7.14 23.01 -3.78
N ARG A 123 -6.43 23.14 -2.66
CA ARG A 123 -6.81 24.06 -1.58
C ARG A 123 -6.79 25.51 -2.05
N ALA A 124 -5.69 25.94 -2.67
CA ALA A 124 -5.52 27.30 -3.13
C ALA A 124 -6.59 27.68 -4.17
N VAL A 125 -6.81 26.82 -5.17
CA VAL A 125 -7.85 27.03 -6.19
C VAL A 125 -9.22 27.02 -5.55
N ALA A 126 -9.59 25.98 -4.80
CA ALA A 126 -10.93 25.87 -4.22
C ALA A 126 -11.27 27.03 -3.28
N THR A 127 -10.34 27.45 -2.43
CA THR A 127 -10.55 28.58 -1.52
C THR A 127 -10.69 29.89 -2.29
N SER A 128 -9.88 30.12 -3.31
CA SER A 128 -9.97 31.33 -4.14
C SER A 128 -11.30 31.37 -4.89
N THR A 129 -11.68 30.29 -5.58
CA THR A 129 -12.94 30.23 -6.33
C THR A 129 -14.15 30.35 -5.42
N ALA A 130 -14.14 29.69 -4.25
CA ALA A 130 -15.21 29.81 -3.26
C ALA A 130 -15.31 31.23 -2.69
N GLY A 131 -14.18 31.86 -2.37
CA GLY A 131 -14.13 33.24 -1.86
C GLY A 131 -14.67 34.24 -2.87
N THR A 132 -14.20 34.20 -4.12
CA THR A 132 -14.67 35.08 -5.19
C THR A 132 -16.17 34.89 -5.46
N LEU A 133 -16.64 33.65 -5.52
CA LEU A 133 -18.05 33.36 -5.75
C LEU A 133 -18.93 33.82 -4.57
N ALA A 134 -18.48 33.63 -3.34
CA ALA A 134 -19.19 34.09 -2.15
C ALA A 134 -19.27 35.62 -2.10
N LEU A 135 -18.17 36.33 -2.44
CA LEU A 135 -18.17 37.80 -2.56
C LEU A 135 -19.16 38.28 -3.62
N GLY A 136 -19.20 37.64 -4.79
CA GLY A 136 -20.14 37.97 -5.85
C GLY A 136 -21.61 37.78 -5.44
N ILE A 137 -21.91 36.66 -4.79
CA ILE A 137 -23.27 36.37 -4.31
C ILE A 137 -23.67 37.32 -3.18
N HIS A 138 -22.77 37.63 -2.26
CA HIS A 138 -23.00 38.62 -1.21
C HIS A 138 -23.28 40.01 -1.78
N TRP A 139 -22.52 40.42 -2.81
CA TRP A 139 -22.76 41.67 -3.51
C TRP A 139 -24.16 41.72 -4.15
N ILE A 140 -24.61 40.66 -4.81
CA ILE A 140 -25.97 40.55 -5.36
C ILE A 140 -27.03 40.60 -4.25
N ALA A 141 -26.81 39.85 -3.16
CA ALA A 141 -27.75 39.74 -2.05
C ALA A 141 -27.94 41.09 -1.34
N SER A 142 -26.85 41.81 -1.08
CA SER A 142 -26.85 43.15 -0.46
C SER A 142 -27.63 44.21 -1.25
N LYS A 143 -27.79 44.03 -2.57
CA LYS A 143 -28.60 44.91 -3.44
C LYS A 143 -30.08 44.54 -3.49
N SER A 144 -30.47 43.41 -2.89
CA SER A 144 -31.82 42.85 -2.98
C SER A 144 -32.72 43.20 -1.77
N GLY A 145 -32.17 43.87 -0.77
CA GLY A 145 -32.87 44.29 0.45
C GLY A 145 -32.83 43.25 1.58
N GLU A 146 -32.93 43.73 2.83
CA GLU A 146 -32.63 42.96 4.06
C GLU A 146 -33.44 41.66 4.24
N LYS A 147 -34.69 41.61 3.75
CA LYS A 147 -35.53 40.40 3.84
C LYS A 147 -35.16 39.33 2.82
N VAL A 148 -34.64 39.73 1.66
CA VAL A 148 -34.35 38.84 0.53
C VAL A 148 -32.91 38.36 0.55
N GLU A 149 -31.99 39.17 1.09
CA GLU A 149 -30.59 38.84 1.28
C GLU A 149 -30.33 37.46 1.93
N PRO A 150 -30.90 37.13 3.11
CA PRO A 150 -30.66 35.82 3.73
C PRO A 150 -31.25 34.66 2.92
N ILE A 151 -32.31 34.91 2.14
CA ILE A 151 -32.93 33.91 1.25
C ILE A 151 -31.99 33.61 0.08
N ILE A 152 -31.40 34.64 -0.54
CA ILE A 152 -30.42 34.49 -1.63
C ILE A 152 -29.18 33.75 -1.14
N LEU A 153 -28.62 34.14 0.00
CA LEU A 153 -27.44 33.50 0.58
C LEU A 153 -27.72 32.02 0.90
N SER A 154 -28.84 31.72 1.58
CA SER A 154 -29.21 30.35 1.96
C SER A 154 -29.48 29.47 0.73
N SER A 155 -30.21 30.00 -0.26
CA SER A 155 -30.49 29.28 -1.51
C SER A 155 -29.22 29.00 -2.30
N SER A 156 -28.27 29.95 -2.31
CA SER A 156 -26.98 29.78 -2.97
C SER A 156 -26.12 28.71 -2.32
N VAL A 157 -26.06 28.67 -0.98
CA VAL A 157 -25.39 27.59 -0.23
C VAL A 157 -26.01 26.24 -0.57
N PHE A 158 -27.34 26.13 -0.55
CA PHE A 158 -28.02 24.91 -0.91
C PHE A 158 -27.67 24.43 -2.33
N LEU A 159 -27.79 25.31 -3.32
CA LEU A 159 -27.56 24.96 -4.73
C LEU A 159 -26.10 24.58 -5.00
N LEU A 160 -25.15 25.42 -4.57
CA LEU A 160 -23.72 25.20 -4.83
C LEU A 160 -23.17 24.02 -4.04
N ALA A 161 -23.57 23.84 -2.78
CA ALA A 161 -23.15 22.67 -2.00
C ALA A 161 -23.73 21.38 -2.59
N SER A 162 -24.98 21.38 -3.04
CA SER A 162 -25.61 20.22 -3.69
C SER A 162 -24.93 19.88 -5.01
N ALA A 163 -24.72 20.87 -5.88
CA ALA A 163 -24.05 20.69 -7.17
C ALA A 163 -22.59 20.21 -7.00
N ALA A 164 -21.84 20.84 -6.10
CA ALA A 164 -20.47 20.45 -5.79
C ALA A 164 -20.42 19.03 -5.22
N THR A 165 -21.32 18.67 -4.31
CA THR A 165 -21.41 17.31 -3.76
C THR A 165 -21.75 16.29 -4.84
N PHE A 166 -22.72 16.59 -5.72
CA PHE A 166 -23.09 15.72 -6.82
C PHE A 166 -21.92 15.47 -7.79
N SER A 167 -21.10 16.49 -8.06
CA SER A 167 -19.93 16.36 -8.94
C SER A 167 -18.92 15.31 -8.45
N ARG A 168 -18.90 14.98 -7.15
CA ARG A 168 -18.04 13.94 -6.57
C ARG A 168 -18.44 12.51 -6.97
N PHE A 169 -19.63 12.31 -7.52
CA PHE A 169 -20.03 11.01 -8.08
C PHE A 169 -19.50 10.79 -9.49
N ILE A 170 -19.00 11.84 -10.16
CA ILE A 170 -18.38 11.73 -11.49
C ILE A 170 -16.93 11.25 -11.31
N PRO A 171 -16.55 10.04 -11.77
CA PRO A 171 -15.26 9.43 -11.44
C PRO A 171 -14.03 10.29 -11.78
N ASN A 172 -14.04 10.94 -12.96
CA ASN A 172 -12.95 11.82 -13.39
C ASN A 172 -12.78 13.05 -12.50
N ILE A 173 -13.89 13.62 -12.02
CA ILE A 173 -13.88 14.76 -11.11
C ILE A 173 -13.43 14.30 -9.73
N LYS A 174 -13.98 13.18 -9.23
CA LYS A 174 -13.60 12.60 -7.95
C LYS A 174 -12.10 12.34 -7.87
N ALA A 175 -11.53 11.68 -8.87
CA ALA A 175 -10.11 11.36 -8.89
C ALA A 175 -9.22 12.63 -8.76
N ARG A 176 -9.63 13.76 -9.36
CA ARG A 176 -8.77 14.95 -9.45
C ARG A 176 -9.09 16.08 -8.48
N PHE A 177 -10.32 16.16 -7.99
CA PHE A 177 -10.82 17.33 -7.31
C PHE A 177 -11.63 17.01 -6.04
N ASP A 178 -11.74 15.75 -5.59
CA ASP A 178 -12.56 15.41 -4.42
C ASP A 178 -12.16 16.20 -3.15
N TYR A 179 -10.85 16.38 -2.92
CA TYR A 179 -10.36 17.27 -1.86
C TYR A 179 -10.74 18.74 -2.12
N GLY A 180 -10.48 19.25 -3.33
CA GLY A 180 -10.80 20.62 -3.71
C GLY A 180 -12.30 20.95 -3.58
N ILE A 181 -13.18 20.04 -3.99
CA ILE A 181 -14.63 20.17 -3.84
C ILE A 181 -15.02 20.27 -2.38
N THR A 182 -14.42 19.43 -1.52
CA THR A 182 -14.69 19.49 -0.07
C THR A 182 -14.27 20.85 0.51
N ILE A 183 -13.09 21.35 0.12
CA ILE A 183 -12.61 22.67 0.55
C ILE A 183 -13.47 23.80 -0.03
N PHE A 184 -13.95 23.67 -1.27
CA PHE A 184 -14.84 24.64 -1.91
C PHE A 184 -16.15 24.75 -1.11
N ILE A 185 -16.82 23.62 -0.83
CA ILE A 185 -18.06 23.58 -0.06
C ILE A 185 -17.84 24.20 1.33
N LEU A 186 -16.79 23.77 2.04
CA LEU A 186 -16.47 24.29 3.37
C LEU A 186 -16.22 25.79 3.35
N THR A 187 -15.42 26.27 2.39
CA THR A 187 -15.04 27.68 2.28
C THR A 187 -16.24 28.52 1.90
N PHE A 188 -16.99 28.11 0.87
CA PHE A 188 -18.15 28.83 0.38
C PHE A 188 -19.21 28.95 1.47
N SER A 189 -19.58 27.84 2.12
CA SER A 189 -20.56 27.86 3.21
C SER A 189 -20.11 28.72 4.38
N LEU A 190 -18.84 28.65 4.78
CA LEU A 190 -18.32 29.48 5.86
C LEU A 190 -18.36 30.98 5.51
N VAL A 191 -17.93 31.36 4.31
CA VAL A 191 -17.92 32.77 3.88
C VAL A 191 -19.36 33.28 3.68
N ALA A 192 -20.25 32.49 3.09
CA ALA A 192 -21.65 32.89 2.88
C ALA A 192 -22.41 33.07 4.20
N VAL A 193 -22.20 32.19 5.20
CA VAL A 193 -22.85 32.27 6.50
C VAL A 193 -22.21 33.36 7.38
N SER A 194 -20.88 33.46 7.40
CA SER A 194 -20.18 34.49 8.18
C SER A 194 -20.35 35.89 7.59
N GLY A 195 -20.53 36.00 6.28
CA GLY A 195 -20.62 37.29 5.60
C GLY A 195 -21.87 38.10 5.92
N TYR A 196 -22.96 37.42 6.27
CA TYR A 196 -24.14 38.07 6.80
C TYR A 196 -23.89 38.86 8.11
N ARG A 197 -22.77 38.62 8.81
CA ARG A 197 -22.49 39.23 10.13
C ARG A 197 -21.28 40.17 10.18
N VAL A 198 -20.53 40.33 9.09
CA VAL A 198 -19.24 41.06 9.12
C VAL A 198 -19.09 42.01 7.95
N ASP A 199 -18.96 43.30 8.25
CA ASP A 199 -18.87 44.39 7.25
C ASP A 199 -17.58 44.38 6.41
N GLU A 200 -16.48 43.76 6.89
CA GLU A 200 -15.18 43.70 6.18
C GLU A 200 -14.88 42.32 5.55
N LEU A 201 -15.81 41.77 4.77
CA LEU A 201 -15.66 40.45 4.13
C LEU A 201 -14.41 40.33 3.26
N LEU A 202 -14.07 41.39 2.53
CA LEU A 202 -12.97 41.41 1.58
C LEU A 202 -11.62 41.28 2.29
N ARG A 203 -11.42 42.00 3.41
CA ARG A 203 -10.18 41.96 4.19
C ARG A 203 -9.97 40.59 4.81
N LEU A 204 -11.03 40.03 5.41
CA LEU A 204 -11.02 38.67 5.97
C LEU A 204 -10.73 37.60 4.90
N ALA A 205 -11.32 37.73 3.71
CA ALA A 205 -11.06 36.80 2.61
C ALA A 205 -9.61 36.89 2.12
N GLN A 206 -9.06 38.10 1.98
CA GLN A 206 -7.69 38.32 1.56
C GLN A 206 -6.68 37.76 2.57
N GLU A 207 -6.85 38.05 3.86
CA GLU A 207 -6.00 37.50 4.93
C GLU A 207 -6.02 35.96 4.93
N ARG A 208 -7.20 35.35 4.74
CA ARG A 208 -7.35 33.89 4.67
C ARG A 208 -6.64 33.27 3.47
N ILE A 209 -6.75 33.89 2.29
CA ILE A 209 -6.08 33.41 1.08
C ILE A 209 -4.56 33.52 1.25
N CYS A 210 -4.05 34.65 1.75
CA CYS A 210 -2.63 34.86 1.98
C CYS A 210 -2.05 33.86 3.00
N THR A 211 -2.73 33.65 4.12
CA THR A 211 -2.28 32.68 5.15
C THR A 211 -2.32 31.23 4.68
N ILE A 212 -3.34 30.85 3.90
CA ILE A 212 -3.38 29.53 3.25
C ILE A 212 -2.23 29.39 2.24
N ALA A 213 -1.96 30.41 1.43
CA ALA A 213 -0.87 30.40 0.46
C ALA A 213 0.50 30.22 1.14
N ILE A 214 0.74 30.91 2.26
CA ILE A 214 1.96 30.76 3.07
C ILE A 214 2.07 29.33 3.61
N GLY A 215 0.98 28.78 4.17
CA GLY A 215 0.96 27.39 4.63
C GLY A 215 1.26 26.38 3.52
N VAL A 216 0.66 26.55 2.34
CA VAL A 216 0.95 25.74 1.15
C VAL A 216 2.42 25.86 0.75
N ALA A 217 2.97 27.07 0.67
CA ALA A 217 4.36 27.31 0.29
C ALA A 217 5.34 26.61 1.24
N ILE A 218 5.15 26.76 2.55
CA ILE A 218 6.01 26.10 3.56
C ILE A 218 5.92 24.58 3.44
N CYS A 219 4.72 24.02 3.28
CA CYS A 219 4.55 22.58 3.06
C CYS A 219 5.34 22.10 1.85
N LEU A 220 5.22 22.77 0.70
CA LEU A 220 5.89 22.38 -0.53
C LEU A 220 7.41 22.48 -0.41
N VAL A 221 7.92 23.57 0.16
CA VAL A 221 9.36 23.76 0.41
C VAL A 221 9.91 22.63 1.27
N VAL A 222 9.27 22.30 2.40
CA VAL A 222 9.73 21.23 3.29
C VAL A 222 9.63 19.85 2.60
N CYS A 223 8.56 19.59 1.86
CA CYS A 223 8.36 18.30 1.17
C CYS A 223 9.42 18.03 0.11
N VAL A 224 9.77 19.06 -0.67
CA VAL A 224 10.72 18.94 -1.79
C VAL A 224 12.16 18.93 -1.30
N LEU A 225 12.51 19.77 -0.31
CA LEU A 225 13.91 19.91 0.14
C LEU A 225 14.34 18.82 1.14
N VAL A 226 13.45 18.39 2.04
CA VAL A 226 13.80 17.40 3.06
C VAL A 226 13.52 16.01 2.51
N ARG A 227 14.52 15.33 1.92
CA ARG A 227 14.46 13.94 1.42
C ARG A 227 13.14 13.58 0.72
N PRO A 228 12.89 14.12 -0.50
CA PRO A 228 11.59 14.00 -1.16
C PRO A 228 11.19 12.54 -1.38
N VAL A 229 9.90 12.25 -1.23
CA VAL A 229 9.29 10.96 -1.57
C VAL A 229 8.34 11.20 -2.73
N TRP A 230 8.65 10.64 -3.89
CA TRP A 230 7.91 10.86 -5.12
C TRP A 230 6.91 9.74 -5.37
N ALA A 231 5.65 10.08 -5.62
CA ALA A 231 4.59 9.13 -5.95
C ALA A 231 4.91 8.36 -7.23
N GLY A 232 5.49 9.04 -8.23
CA GLY A 232 5.92 8.40 -9.48
C GLY A 232 6.99 7.33 -9.26
N GLN A 233 7.96 7.59 -8.38
CA GLN A 233 8.98 6.61 -8.02
C GLN A 233 8.39 5.43 -7.24
N GLU A 234 7.45 5.68 -6.32
CA GLU A 234 6.78 4.60 -5.58
C GLU A 234 5.96 3.71 -6.52
N LEU A 235 5.25 4.28 -7.49
CA LEU A 235 4.53 3.52 -8.51
C LEU A 235 5.48 2.66 -9.35
N HIS A 236 6.59 3.26 -9.79
CA HIS A 236 7.60 2.58 -10.59
C HIS A 236 8.22 1.36 -9.88
N LEU A 237 8.59 1.54 -8.60
CA LEU A 237 9.09 0.47 -7.75
C LEU A 237 8.01 -0.58 -7.43
N LEU A 238 6.75 -0.16 -7.27
CA LEU A 238 5.65 -1.07 -7.03
C LEU A 238 5.42 -2.00 -8.22
N VAL A 239 5.42 -1.45 -9.44
CA VAL A 239 5.19 -2.21 -10.67
C VAL A 239 6.29 -3.25 -10.90
N SER A 240 7.57 -2.86 -10.81
CA SER A 240 8.69 -3.82 -10.93
C SER A 240 8.64 -4.89 -9.85
N ARG A 241 8.47 -4.51 -8.57
CA ARG A 241 8.35 -5.49 -7.47
C ARG A 241 7.15 -6.43 -7.64
N ASN A 242 6.05 -5.98 -8.23
CA ASN A 242 4.90 -6.84 -8.50
C ASN A 242 5.21 -7.89 -9.56
N MET A 243 6.03 -7.58 -10.58
CA MET A 243 6.54 -8.57 -11.54
C MET A 243 7.41 -9.62 -10.85
N ASP A 244 8.35 -9.20 -9.99
CA ASP A 244 9.18 -10.12 -9.21
C ASP A 244 8.33 -11.07 -8.36
N LYS A 245 7.29 -10.52 -7.70
CA LYS A 245 6.37 -11.31 -6.88
C LYS A 245 5.57 -12.32 -7.69
N LEU A 246 5.14 -11.97 -8.92
CA LEU A 246 4.48 -12.93 -9.81
C LEU A 246 5.44 -14.04 -10.22
N ALA A 247 6.68 -13.68 -10.56
CA ALA A 247 7.71 -14.62 -10.97
C ALA A 247 7.99 -15.64 -9.88
N ASP A 248 8.29 -15.15 -8.66
CA ASP A 248 8.59 -15.98 -7.50
C ASP A 248 7.39 -16.83 -7.05
N SER A 249 6.16 -16.28 -7.12
CA SER A 249 4.96 -17.05 -6.80
C SER A 249 4.69 -18.16 -7.80
N LEU A 250 4.97 -17.94 -9.10
CA LEU A 250 4.72 -18.94 -10.14
C LEU A 250 5.66 -20.14 -9.98
N GLU A 251 6.95 -19.86 -9.75
CA GLU A 251 7.94 -20.90 -9.43
C GLU A 251 7.49 -21.72 -8.23
N CYS A 252 7.14 -21.08 -7.10
CA CYS A 252 6.72 -21.79 -5.89
C CYS A 252 5.43 -22.59 -6.07
N LEU A 253 4.41 -22.06 -6.77
CA LEU A 253 3.16 -22.79 -6.99
C LEU A 253 3.39 -24.09 -7.80
N VAL A 254 4.21 -24.02 -8.84
CA VAL A 254 4.50 -25.20 -9.67
C VAL A 254 5.40 -26.19 -8.91
N GLU A 255 6.38 -25.69 -8.14
CA GLU A 255 7.18 -26.53 -7.25
C GLU A 255 6.32 -27.27 -6.22
N ASP A 256 5.39 -26.57 -5.54
CA ASP A 256 4.46 -27.16 -4.57
C ASP A 256 3.61 -28.28 -5.14
N TYR A 257 3.17 -28.11 -6.39
CA TYR A 257 2.32 -29.09 -7.04
C TYR A 257 3.05 -30.39 -7.41
N PHE A 258 4.30 -30.28 -7.87
CA PHE A 258 5.07 -31.39 -8.43
C PHE A 258 6.11 -31.99 -7.48
N MET A 259 6.51 -31.29 -6.42
CA MET A 259 7.64 -31.62 -5.52
C MET A 259 7.23 -31.65 -4.04
N LYS A 260 6.17 -32.39 -3.68
CA LYS A 260 5.64 -32.49 -2.30
C LYS A 260 6.61 -33.05 -1.23
N ASP A 261 7.79 -33.56 -1.59
CA ASP A 261 8.71 -34.29 -0.68
C ASP A 261 9.76 -33.43 0.04
N LYS A 262 9.78 -32.10 -0.14
CA LYS A 262 10.74 -31.26 0.59
C LYS A 262 10.12 -30.71 1.86
N THR A 263 10.56 -31.23 3.01
CA THR A 263 10.45 -30.55 4.31
C THR A 263 11.29 -29.28 4.25
N VAL A 264 10.68 -28.16 3.84
CA VAL A 264 11.38 -26.87 3.73
C VAL A 264 11.42 -26.19 5.08
N GLU A 265 12.61 -26.09 5.68
CA GLU A 265 12.88 -25.15 6.78
C GLU A 265 12.50 -23.72 6.34
N GLY A 266 11.65 -23.03 7.12
CA GLY A 266 11.22 -21.66 6.82
C GLY A 266 9.83 -21.52 6.19
N GLU A 267 8.89 -22.40 6.55
CA GLU A 267 7.48 -22.48 6.12
C GLU A 267 6.75 -21.11 6.00
N VAL A 268 7.05 -20.16 6.87
CA VAL A 268 6.49 -18.79 6.85
C VAL A 268 7.01 -17.96 5.66
N SER A 269 8.31 -18.01 5.36
CA SER A 269 8.88 -17.26 4.22
C SER A 269 8.46 -17.86 2.88
N TYR A 270 8.26 -19.17 2.84
CA TYR A 270 7.87 -19.90 1.64
C TYR A 270 6.39 -19.67 1.29
N SER A 271 5.50 -19.83 2.27
CA SER A 271 4.06 -19.51 2.10
C SER A 271 3.82 -18.04 1.72
N GLN A 272 4.65 -17.12 2.22
CA GLN A 272 4.60 -15.72 1.83
C GLN A 272 5.06 -15.48 0.38
N ARG A 273 5.99 -16.30 -0.13
CA ARG A 273 6.48 -16.23 -1.52
C ARG A 273 5.49 -16.85 -2.51
N SER A 274 4.91 -18.02 -2.18
CA SER A 274 3.91 -18.68 -3.03
C SER A 274 2.61 -17.86 -3.18
N GLN A 275 2.26 -17.07 -2.16
CA GLN A 275 1.11 -16.14 -2.19
C GLN A 275 1.48 -14.70 -2.58
N GLY A 276 2.70 -14.47 -3.08
CA GLY A 276 3.18 -13.16 -3.53
C GLY A 276 2.26 -12.50 -4.57
N TYR A 277 1.66 -13.27 -5.47
CA TYR A 277 0.71 -12.83 -6.49
C TYR A 277 -0.55 -12.14 -5.89
N LYS A 278 -0.96 -12.46 -4.66
CA LYS A 278 -2.07 -11.78 -3.97
C LYS A 278 -1.77 -10.31 -3.71
N ASN A 279 -0.50 -9.92 -3.60
CA ASN A 279 -0.13 -8.51 -3.50
C ASN A 279 -0.46 -7.75 -4.78
N VAL A 280 -0.37 -8.41 -5.93
CA VAL A 280 -0.72 -7.84 -7.25
C VAL A 280 -2.22 -7.72 -7.40
N LEU A 281 -2.99 -8.70 -6.92
CA LEU A 281 -4.46 -8.59 -6.89
C LEU A 281 -4.94 -7.39 -6.06
N ASN A 282 -4.24 -7.10 -4.96
CA ASN A 282 -4.59 -6.03 -4.03
C ASN A 282 -3.92 -4.67 -4.34
N SER A 283 -3.09 -4.56 -5.38
CA SER A 283 -2.32 -3.33 -5.63
C SER A 283 -3.10 -2.23 -6.37
N LYS A 284 -4.23 -2.54 -7.02
CA LYS A 284 -4.96 -1.61 -7.89
C LYS A 284 -5.23 -0.23 -7.27
N ALA A 285 -5.74 -0.19 -6.04
CA ALA A 285 -6.05 1.09 -5.38
C ALA A 285 -4.79 1.93 -5.12
N SER A 286 -3.67 1.25 -4.80
CA SER A 286 -2.37 1.92 -4.61
C SER A 286 -1.83 2.42 -5.94
N GLU A 287 -1.89 1.61 -7.00
CA GLU A 287 -1.45 1.98 -8.35
C GLU A 287 -2.21 3.21 -8.87
N ASP A 288 -3.55 3.17 -8.81
CA ASP A 288 -4.41 4.27 -9.27
C ASP A 288 -4.14 5.56 -8.48
N SER A 289 -3.96 5.46 -7.16
CA SER A 289 -3.63 6.58 -6.29
C SER A 289 -2.26 7.18 -6.64
N GLN A 290 -1.21 6.37 -6.70
CA GLN A 290 0.14 6.85 -7.00
C GLN A 290 0.24 7.43 -8.41
N ALA A 291 -0.40 6.81 -9.41
CA ALA A 291 -0.42 7.33 -10.77
C ALA A 291 -1.14 8.69 -10.87
N ASN A 292 -2.21 8.88 -10.09
CA ASN A 292 -2.90 10.17 -10.04
C ASN A 292 -2.03 11.25 -9.37
N LEU A 293 -1.36 10.92 -8.26
CA LEU A 293 -0.47 11.86 -7.54
C LEU A 293 0.79 12.21 -8.35
N ALA A 294 1.38 11.23 -9.05
CA ALA A 294 2.59 11.42 -9.87
C ALA A 294 2.40 12.43 -11.01
N ARG A 295 1.16 12.67 -11.46
CA ARG A 295 0.85 13.67 -12.50
C ARG A 295 0.98 15.12 -12.00
N TRP A 296 0.93 15.33 -10.70
CA TRP A 296 1.09 16.66 -10.08
C TRP A 296 2.55 16.98 -9.81
N GLU A 297 3.45 16.01 -9.92
CA GLU A 297 4.85 16.19 -9.61
C GLU A 297 5.58 16.95 -10.74
N PRO A 298 6.53 17.84 -10.41
CA PRO A 298 7.52 18.30 -11.38
C PRO A 298 8.36 17.12 -11.90
N GLY A 299 9.08 17.33 -13.00
CA GLY A 299 10.06 16.34 -13.45
C GLY A 299 11.11 16.07 -12.36
N HIS A 300 11.41 14.80 -12.11
CA HIS A 300 12.35 14.37 -11.07
C HIS A 300 13.07 13.07 -11.47
N GLY A 301 14.33 12.92 -11.04
CA GLY A 301 15.13 11.74 -11.34
C GLY A 301 15.19 11.45 -12.85
N LYS A 302 14.76 10.24 -13.24
CA LYS A 302 14.64 9.80 -14.65
C LYS A 302 13.25 10.09 -15.25
N PHE A 303 12.32 10.63 -14.47
CA PHE A 303 10.96 10.91 -14.92
C PHE A 303 10.87 12.36 -15.41
N GLY A 304 10.82 12.51 -16.74
CA GLY A 304 10.59 13.80 -17.37
C GLY A 304 9.18 14.36 -17.13
N PHE A 305 8.98 15.60 -17.55
CA PHE A 305 7.65 16.21 -17.56
C PHE A 305 6.69 15.43 -18.48
N LYS A 306 5.42 15.27 -18.06
CA LYS A 306 4.41 14.46 -18.77
C LYS A 306 4.78 12.98 -18.98
N HIS A 307 5.54 12.40 -18.06
CA HIS A 307 5.83 10.95 -18.05
C HIS A 307 4.53 10.10 -18.18
N PRO A 308 4.54 8.97 -18.92
CA PRO A 308 3.34 8.20 -19.26
C PRO A 308 2.80 7.34 -18.11
N TRP A 309 2.43 7.95 -16.98
CA TRP A 309 1.91 7.27 -15.78
C TRP A 309 0.70 6.37 -16.03
N SER A 310 -0.12 6.66 -17.05
CA SER A 310 -1.25 5.81 -17.43
C SER A 310 -0.83 4.44 -17.94
N GLN A 311 0.37 4.30 -18.51
CA GLN A 311 0.86 3.02 -19.02
C GLN A 311 1.25 2.08 -17.86
N TYR A 312 1.73 2.62 -16.73
CA TYR A 312 1.94 1.82 -15.51
C TYR A 312 0.64 1.14 -15.03
N LEU A 313 -0.51 1.81 -15.18
CA LEU A 313 -1.81 1.22 -14.84
C LEU A 313 -2.20 0.09 -15.80
N LYS A 314 -1.81 0.19 -17.08
CA LYS A 314 -2.02 -0.89 -18.05
C LYS A 314 -1.13 -2.10 -17.77
N VAL A 315 0.14 -1.85 -17.42
CA VAL A 315 1.05 -2.91 -16.97
C VAL A 315 0.50 -3.57 -15.70
N GLY A 316 0.03 -2.79 -14.72
CA GLY A 316 -0.66 -3.30 -13.53
C GLY A 316 -1.90 -4.12 -13.86
N ALA A 317 -2.70 -3.73 -14.86
CA ALA A 317 -3.83 -4.51 -15.33
C ALA A 317 -3.42 -5.84 -15.97
N ALA A 318 -2.41 -5.85 -16.83
CA ALA A 318 -1.87 -7.07 -17.43
C ALA A 318 -1.34 -8.04 -16.35
N MET A 319 -0.59 -7.53 -15.38
CA MET A 319 -0.10 -8.31 -14.25
C MET A 319 -1.23 -8.92 -13.41
N ARG A 320 -2.32 -8.18 -13.20
CA ARG A 320 -3.50 -8.71 -12.49
C ARG A 320 -4.18 -9.85 -13.24
N TYR A 321 -4.21 -9.83 -14.58
CA TYR A 321 -4.70 -10.99 -15.35
C TYR A 321 -3.85 -12.23 -15.12
N CYS A 322 -2.52 -12.11 -15.07
CA CYS A 322 -1.64 -13.21 -14.66
C CYS A 322 -1.99 -13.70 -13.26
N ALA A 323 -2.15 -12.78 -12.31
CA ALA A 323 -2.45 -13.09 -10.92
C ALA A 323 -3.80 -13.81 -10.72
N TYR A 324 -4.83 -13.51 -11.54
CA TYR A 324 -6.10 -14.24 -11.51
C TYR A 324 -5.92 -15.71 -11.93
N CYS A 325 -5.14 -15.96 -12.98
CA CYS A 325 -4.83 -17.32 -13.42
C CYS A 325 -4.00 -18.07 -12.36
N MET A 326 -3.09 -17.38 -11.68
CA MET A 326 -2.33 -17.95 -10.56
C MET A 326 -3.20 -18.25 -9.33
N GLU A 327 -4.21 -17.43 -9.01
CA GLU A 327 -5.17 -17.74 -7.95
C GLU A 327 -5.97 -19.01 -8.29
N ALA A 328 -6.41 -19.14 -9.55
CA ALA A 328 -7.06 -20.35 -10.02
C ALA A 328 -6.14 -21.58 -9.95
N LEU A 329 -4.86 -21.41 -10.32
CA LEU A 329 -3.85 -22.46 -10.23
C LEU A 329 -3.62 -22.88 -8.78
N ASN A 330 -3.49 -21.92 -7.87
CA ASN A 330 -3.38 -22.16 -6.43
C ASN A 330 -4.62 -22.90 -5.90
N GLY A 331 -5.83 -22.57 -6.35
CA GLY A 331 -7.04 -23.30 -6.02
C GLY A 331 -7.00 -24.77 -6.50
N CYS A 332 -6.47 -25.02 -7.70
CA CYS A 332 -6.30 -26.35 -8.25
C CYS A 332 -5.24 -27.17 -7.48
N ILE A 333 -4.13 -26.55 -7.09
CA ILE A 333 -3.05 -27.18 -6.33
C ILE A 333 -3.52 -27.63 -4.94
N ASN A 334 -4.32 -26.80 -4.28
CA ASN A 334 -4.84 -27.05 -2.94
C ASN A 334 -6.17 -27.84 -2.92
N SER A 335 -6.62 -28.34 -4.07
CA SER A 335 -7.87 -29.11 -4.14
C SER A 335 -7.73 -30.46 -3.41
N GLU A 336 -8.83 -30.92 -2.79
CA GLU A 336 -8.89 -32.23 -2.12
C GLU A 336 -8.66 -33.39 -3.10
N ILE A 337 -9.05 -33.21 -4.37
CA ILE A 337 -8.83 -34.19 -5.43
C ILE A 337 -7.44 -33.94 -6.02
N GLN A 338 -6.51 -34.85 -5.72
CA GLN A 338 -5.12 -34.76 -6.19
C GLN A 338 -4.89 -35.73 -7.33
N ALA A 339 -4.16 -35.25 -8.36
CA ALA A 339 -3.79 -36.10 -9.47
C ALA A 339 -2.80 -37.20 -9.03
N PRO A 340 -2.97 -38.44 -9.50
CA PRO A 340 -2.03 -39.53 -9.25
C PRO A 340 -0.57 -39.16 -9.58
N GLU A 341 0.34 -39.48 -8.67
CA GLU A 341 1.76 -39.07 -8.74
C GLU A 341 2.49 -39.60 -10.00
N HIS A 342 2.08 -40.76 -10.52
CA HIS A 342 2.66 -41.29 -11.75
C HIS A 342 2.37 -40.41 -12.99
N MET A 343 1.21 -39.74 -13.04
CA MET A 343 0.88 -38.81 -14.12
C MET A 343 1.53 -37.44 -13.91
N LYS A 344 1.61 -36.98 -12.65
CA LYS A 344 2.36 -35.76 -12.33
C LYS A 344 3.81 -35.84 -12.82
N ARG A 345 4.47 -37.00 -12.68
CA ARG A 345 5.83 -37.22 -13.20
C ARG A 345 5.96 -36.98 -14.71
N HIS A 346 4.94 -37.28 -15.51
CA HIS A 346 4.98 -37.11 -16.96
C HIS A 346 5.00 -35.62 -17.36
N LEU A 347 4.26 -34.77 -16.65
CA LEU A 347 4.18 -33.34 -16.96
C LEU A 347 5.14 -32.47 -16.14
N ARG A 348 5.70 -33.03 -15.06
CA ARG A 348 6.61 -32.35 -14.12
C ARG A 348 7.68 -31.54 -14.84
N ASP A 349 8.51 -32.18 -15.65
CA ASP A 349 9.69 -31.53 -16.21
C ASP A 349 9.32 -30.41 -17.19
N VAL A 350 8.26 -30.61 -17.98
CA VAL A 350 7.77 -29.63 -18.95
C VAL A 350 7.09 -28.46 -18.25
N CYS A 351 6.26 -28.71 -17.22
CA CYS A 351 5.65 -27.66 -16.40
C CYS A 351 6.68 -26.87 -15.60
N MET A 352 7.69 -27.52 -15.01
CA MET A 352 8.77 -26.85 -14.29
C MET A 352 9.58 -25.96 -15.24
N ARG A 353 9.89 -26.44 -16.45
CA ARG A 353 10.60 -25.67 -17.47
C ARG A 353 9.79 -24.44 -17.91
N LEU A 354 8.49 -24.61 -18.17
CA LEU A 354 7.60 -23.51 -18.54
C LEU A 354 7.51 -22.48 -17.41
N SER A 355 7.29 -22.90 -16.16
CA SER A 355 7.26 -22.02 -15.00
C SER A 355 8.53 -21.19 -14.86
N LEU A 356 9.70 -21.83 -14.98
CA LEU A 356 11.00 -21.17 -14.94
C LEU A 356 11.18 -20.19 -16.11
N GLY A 357 10.80 -20.57 -17.34
CA GLY A 357 10.86 -19.69 -18.50
C GLY A 357 10.00 -18.44 -18.32
N THR A 358 8.74 -18.62 -17.92
CA THR A 358 7.79 -17.54 -17.65
C THR A 358 8.27 -16.62 -16.52
N SER A 359 8.82 -17.19 -15.45
CA SER A 359 9.42 -16.42 -14.35
C SER A 359 10.65 -15.62 -14.79
N LYS A 360 11.54 -16.20 -15.61
CA LYS A 360 12.69 -15.47 -16.18
C LYS A 360 12.24 -14.28 -17.02
N VAL A 361 11.21 -14.44 -17.84
CA VAL A 361 10.62 -13.31 -18.60
C VAL A 361 10.15 -12.22 -17.64
N LEU A 362 9.37 -12.56 -16.62
CA LEU A 362 8.88 -11.60 -15.61
C LEU A 362 10.01 -10.88 -14.86
N LYS A 363 11.07 -11.60 -14.46
CA LYS A 363 12.25 -11.04 -13.79
C LYS A 363 13.06 -10.13 -14.72
N GLU A 364 13.19 -10.49 -16.00
CA GLU A 364 13.90 -9.68 -16.98
C GLU A 364 13.13 -8.38 -17.30
N ILE A 365 11.81 -8.45 -17.51
CA ILE A 365 11.02 -7.23 -17.71
C ILE A 365 10.96 -6.37 -16.44
N SER A 366 10.97 -6.97 -15.24
CA SER A 366 11.10 -6.26 -13.97
C SER A 366 12.40 -5.48 -13.91
N SER A 367 13.52 -6.11 -14.25
CA SER A 367 14.85 -5.50 -14.32
C SER A 367 14.91 -4.37 -15.34
N SER A 368 14.34 -4.58 -16.54
CA SER A 368 14.19 -3.58 -17.59
C SER A 368 13.42 -2.34 -17.10
N VAL A 369 12.23 -2.54 -16.51
CA VAL A 369 11.45 -1.46 -15.92
C VAL A 369 12.24 -0.75 -14.83
N LYS A 370 12.76 -1.47 -13.83
CA LYS A 370 13.49 -0.91 -12.69
C LYS A 370 14.71 -0.09 -13.09
N SER A 371 15.41 -0.50 -14.16
CA SER A 371 16.57 0.23 -14.69
C SER A 371 16.20 1.32 -15.69
N MET A 372 14.97 1.28 -16.22
CA MET A 372 14.49 2.04 -17.38
C MET A 372 15.35 1.82 -18.63
N LYS A 373 15.67 0.55 -18.91
CA LYS A 373 16.50 0.15 -20.03
C LYS A 373 15.90 -1.00 -20.81
N GLU A 374 15.95 -0.92 -22.13
CA GLU A 374 15.48 -1.99 -23.00
C GLU A 374 16.51 -3.12 -23.08
N SER A 375 16.08 -4.32 -22.69
CA SER A 375 16.90 -5.52 -22.74
C SER A 375 16.54 -6.39 -23.94
N ARG A 376 17.54 -6.68 -24.79
CA ARG A 376 17.36 -7.56 -25.96
C ARG A 376 17.09 -9.02 -25.58
N SER A 377 17.47 -9.43 -24.37
CA SER A 377 17.23 -10.79 -23.87
C SER A 377 15.75 -11.10 -23.66
N ILE A 378 14.88 -10.08 -23.50
CA ILE A 378 13.43 -10.29 -23.31
C ILE A 378 12.84 -11.07 -24.48
N GLN A 379 13.18 -10.71 -25.73
CA GLN A 379 12.65 -11.39 -26.91
C GLN A 379 13.10 -12.86 -26.97
N VAL A 380 14.36 -13.13 -26.65
CA VAL A 380 14.90 -14.50 -26.60
C VAL A 380 14.19 -15.33 -25.52
N LEU A 381 14.00 -14.77 -24.32
CA LEU A 381 13.31 -15.45 -23.23
C LEU A 381 11.83 -15.70 -23.53
N VAL A 382 11.16 -14.79 -24.27
CA VAL A 382 9.78 -14.98 -24.73
C VAL A 382 9.69 -16.12 -25.74
N GLU A 383 10.65 -16.23 -26.65
CA GLU A 383 10.72 -17.37 -27.58
C GLU A 383 10.95 -18.70 -26.85
N GLU A 384 11.87 -18.74 -25.89
CA GLU A 384 12.08 -19.92 -25.03
C GLU A 384 10.82 -20.31 -24.25
N MET A 385 10.10 -19.33 -23.70
CA MET A 385 8.83 -19.53 -23.01
C MET A 385 7.77 -20.12 -23.96
N ASN A 386 7.62 -19.57 -25.16
CA ASN A 386 6.65 -20.06 -26.15
C ASN A 386 6.96 -21.48 -26.61
N ASN A 387 8.24 -21.82 -26.81
CA ASN A 387 8.65 -23.20 -27.12
C ASN A 387 8.26 -24.16 -25.99
N ALA A 388 8.44 -23.78 -24.72
CA ALA A 388 8.03 -24.59 -23.58
C ALA A 388 6.49 -24.72 -23.47
N VAL A 389 5.72 -23.72 -23.90
CA VAL A 389 4.25 -23.81 -24.03
C VAL A 389 3.88 -24.88 -25.06
N GLU A 390 4.51 -24.87 -26.24
CA GLU A 390 4.25 -25.85 -27.29
C GLU A 390 4.58 -27.28 -26.84
N GLU A 391 5.72 -27.48 -26.18
CA GLU A 391 6.09 -28.76 -25.57
C GLU A 391 5.03 -29.25 -24.57
N LEU A 392 4.52 -28.35 -23.71
CA LEU A 392 3.48 -28.71 -22.74
C LEU A 392 2.16 -29.07 -23.43
N GLN A 393 1.77 -28.35 -24.48
CA GLN A 393 0.58 -28.67 -25.27
C GLN A 393 0.70 -30.04 -25.94
N VAL A 394 1.87 -30.37 -26.48
CA VAL A 394 2.14 -31.70 -27.07
C VAL A 394 2.06 -32.78 -25.99
N ALA A 395 2.66 -32.57 -24.82
CA ALA A 395 2.62 -33.51 -23.70
C ALA A 395 1.18 -33.73 -23.21
N LEU A 396 0.39 -32.66 -23.07
CA LEU A 396 -1.04 -32.73 -22.69
C LEU A 396 -1.88 -33.52 -23.70
N ARG A 397 -1.65 -33.34 -25.00
CA ARG A 397 -2.35 -34.11 -26.05
C ARG A 397 -1.99 -35.59 -26.05
N SER A 398 -0.81 -35.96 -25.54
CA SER A 398 -0.37 -37.35 -25.44
C SER A 398 -0.92 -38.07 -24.21
N LEU A 399 -1.32 -37.34 -23.16
CA LEU A 399 -1.75 -37.88 -21.87
C LEU A 399 -2.96 -38.84 -21.96
N PRO A 400 -4.02 -38.58 -22.76
CA PRO A 400 -5.15 -39.52 -22.90
C PRO A 400 -4.76 -40.89 -23.48
N LYS A 401 -3.73 -40.93 -24.34
CA LYS A 401 -3.23 -42.19 -24.93
C LYS A 401 -2.47 -43.04 -23.91
N GLN A 402 -1.90 -42.42 -22.89
CA GLN A 402 -1.20 -43.10 -21.79
C GLN A 402 -2.19 -43.67 -20.76
N LEU A 403 -3.34 -43.00 -20.55
CA LEU A 403 -4.43 -43.50 -19.70
C LEU A 403 -5.03 -44.83 -20.19
N THR A 404 -4.87 -45.14 -21.49
CA THR A 404 -5.38 -46.36 -22.14
C THR A 404 -4.34 -47.48 -22.26
N GLN A 405 -3.07 -47.26 -21.87
CA GLN A 405 -1.94 -48.18 -22.10
C GLN A 405 -1.36 -48.82 -20.82
N SER A 406 -2.02 -48.73 -19.66
CA SER A 406 -1.52 -49.41 -18.44
C SER A 406 -1.47 -50.94 -18.65
N PRO A 407 -0.32 -51.62 -18.51
CA PRO A 407 -0.21 -53.05 -18.76
C PRO A 407 -0.85 -53.86 -17.60
N PRO A 408 -1.44 -55.05 -17.88
CA PRO A 408 -1.87 -55.93 -16.80
C PRO A 408 -0.64 -56.41 -16.00
N PRO A 409 -0.75 -56.60 -14.67
CA PRO A 409 0.37 -57.05 -13.86
C PRO A 409 0.82 -58.45 -14.30
N ALA A 410 2.00 -58.52 -14.91
CA ALA A 410 2.68 -59.77 -15.23
C ALA A 410 3.45 -60.27 -14.00
N ALA A 411 2.78 -61.06 -13.15
CA ALA A 411 3.41 -62.04 -12.26
C ALA A 411 2.34 -62.90 -11.56
N ALA A 412 1.89 -63.97 -12.21
CA ALA A 412 1.38 -65.19 -11.56
C ALA A 412 1.04 -66.25 -12.63
N ALA A 413 2.07 -66.82 -13.24
CA ALA A 413 1.96 -68.16 -13.80
C ALA A 413 2.88 -69.04 -12.95
N GLU A 414 2.32 -69.63 -11.90
CA GLU A 414 2.59 -71.02 -11.46
C GLU A 414 1.82 -71.35 -10.17
N ALA A 415 1.37 -72.61 -10.10
CA ALA A 415 0.67 -73.32 -9.03
C ALA A 415 -0.85 -73.09 -8.87
N ALA A 416 -1.60 -74.08 -9.37
CA ALA A 416 -3.02 -74.30 -9.08
C ALA A 416 -3.24 -74.76 -7.62
N THR A 417 -4.21 -74.18 -6.90
CA THR A 417 -5.36 -74.87 -6.24
C THR A 417 -6.17 -73.95 -5.30
N ILE A 418 -7.51 -74.02 -5.46
CA ILE A 418 -8.60 -73.90 -4.46
C ILE A 418 -8.95 -72.51 -3.82
N GLU A 419 -10.21 -72.11 -4.10
CA GLU A 419 -11.20 -71.28 -3.37
C GLU A 419 -10.92 -69.86 -2.81
N LYS A 420 -11.81 -68.94 -3.25
CA LYS A 420 -12.38 -67.75 -2.57
C LYS A 420 -11.43 -66.71 -1.97
N ARG A 421 -11.24 -65.59 -2.70
CA ARG A 421 -11.55 -64.23 -2.20
C ARG A 421 -11.47 -63.17 -3.31
N HIS A 422 -12.52 -62.35 -3.38
CA HIS A 422 -12.60 -60.98 -3.90
C HIS A 422 -11.66 -60.59 -5.06
N CYS A 423 -12.23 -60.47 -6.26
CA CYS A 423 -11.68 -59.65 -7.33
C CYS A 423 -11.50 -58.20 -6.83
N VAL A 424 -10.27 -57.71 -6.77
CA VAL A 424 -10.01 -56.28 -6.81
C VAL A 424 -10.07 -55.88 -8.29
N PRO A 425 -10.94 -54.92 -8.69
CA PRO A 425 -10.94 -54.45 -10.07
C PRO A 425 -9.64 -53.69 -10.34
N ALA A 426 -9.06 -53.92 -11.52
CA ALA A 426 -7.99 -53.08 -12.07
C ALA A 426 -8.41 -51.61 -11.97
N ALA A 427 -7.57 -50.77 -11.35
CA ALA A 427 -7.86 -49.37 -11.14
C ALA A 427 -7.96 -48.64 -12.48
N THR A 428 -9.17 -48.49 -13.00
CA THR A 428 -9.50 -47.48 -14.00
C THR A 428 -9.28 -46.12 -13.36
N ILE A 429 -8.23 -45.41 -13.75
CA ILE A 429 -8.01 -44.02 -13.33
C ILE A 429 -9.26 -43.24 -13.72
N SER A 430 -9.97 -42.73 -12.71
CA SER A 430 -11.19 -41.96 -12.96
C SER A 430 -10.80 -40.65 -13.65
N LEU A 431 -11.55 -40.25 -14.69
CA LEU A 431 -11.36 -38.96 -15.36
C LEU A 431 -11.35 -37.78 -14.37
N MET A 432 -12.07 -37.92 -13.25
CA MET A 432 -12.11 -36.94 -12.15
C MET A 432 -10.75 -36.77 -11.44
N GLU A 433 -9.92 -37.81 -11.39
CA GLU A 433 -8.60 -37.76 -10.75
C GLU A 433 -7.53 -37.13 -11.68
N VAL A 434 -7.74 -37.15 -12.99
CA VAL A 434 -6.80 -36.55 -13.97
C VAL A 434 -7.11 -35.08 -14.26
N MET A 435 -8.36 -34.67 -14.07
CA MET A 435 -8.82 -33.32 -14.35
C MET A 435 -7.97 -32.21 -13.68
N PRO A 436 -7.59 -32.32 -12.39
CA PRO A 436 -6.76 -31.29 -11.74
C PRO A 436 -5.40 -31.11 -12.43
N LEU A 437 -4.79 -32.18 -12.94
CA LEU A 437 -3.51 -32.11 -13.65
C LEU A 437 -3.65 -31.39 -15.00
N PHE A 438 -4.72 -31.70 -15.77
CA PHE A 438 -5.04 -30.98 -17.00
C PHE A 438 -5.33 -29.50 -16.74
N THR A 439 -6.13 -29.21 -15.71
CA THR A 439 -6.47 -27.84 -15.32
C THR A 439 -5.22 -27.06 -14.89
N ALA A 440 -4.36 -27.63 -14.04
CA ALA A 440 -3.12 -26.99 -13.61
C ALA A 440 -2.19 -26.68 -14.79
N ALA A 441 -1.99 -27.64 -15.69
CA ALA A 441 -1.15 -27.43 -16.87
C ALA A 441 -1.75 -26.42 -17.85
N SER A 442 -3.07 -26.42 -18.05
CA SER A 442 -3.76 -25.43 -18.89
C SER A 442 -3.69 -24.02 -18.30
N LEU A 443 -3.84 -23.90 -16.98
CA LEU A 443 -3.68 -22.64 -16.27
C LEU A 443 -2.23 -22.12 -16.35
N LEU A 444 -1.23 -23.00 -16.36
CA LEU A 444 0.17 -22.61 -16.54
C LEU A 444 0.45 -22.06 -17.96
N ILE A 445 -0.15 -22.68 -18.98
CA ILE A 445 -0.13 -22.15 -20.36
C ILE A 445 -0.78 -20.77 -20.39
N GLU A 446 -1.97 -20.65 -19.80
CA GLU A 446 -2.72 -19.39 -19.72
C GLU A 446 -1.90 -18.29 -19.00
N VAL A 447 -1.27 -18.60 -17.87
CA VAL A 447 -0.38 -17.64 -17.18
C VAL A 447 0.73 -17.16 -18.11
N SER A 448 1.35 -18.05 -18.88
CA SER A 448 2.44 -17.72 -19.80
C SER A 448 1.97 -16.83 -20.95
N GLU A 449 0.77 -17.09 -21.50
CA GLU A 449 0.12 -16.21 -22.48
C GLU A 449 -0.17 -14.82 -21.89
N ARG A 450 -0.68 -14.74 -20.65
CA ARG A 450 -0.91 -13.45 -19.98
C ARG A 450 0.38 -12.68 -19.70
N VAL A 451 1.49 -13.37 -19.44
CA VAL A 451 2.82 -12.74 -19.32
C VAL A 451 3.25 -12.11 -20.65
N GLY A 452 2.93 -12.71 -21.80
CA GLY A 452 3.09 -12.07 -23.10
C GLY A 452 2.39 -10.69 -23.17
N GLY A 453 1.16 -10.60 -22.67
CA GLY A 453 0.46 -9.31 -22.56
C GLY A 453 1.12 -8.30 -21.59
N VAL A 454 1.83 -8.77 -20.56
CA VAL A 454 2.65 -7.90 -19.70
C VAL A 454 3.86 -7.38 -20.47
N VAL A 455 4.53 -8.24 -21.24
CA VAL A 455 5.67 -7.85 -22.10
C VAL A 455 5.25 -6.75 -23.08
N ASP A 456 4.11 -6.89 -23.75
CA ASP A 456 3.59 -5.88 -24.69
C ASP A 456 3.28 -4.54 -24.01
N ALA A 457 2.65 -4.59 -22.83
CA ALA A 457 2.35 -3.40 -22.05
C ALA A 457 3.64 -2.70 -21.58
N VAL A 458 4.66 -3.46 -21.19
CA VAL A 458 5.98 -2.94 -20.82
C VAL A 458 6.71 -2.37 -22.04
N GLY A 459 6.65 -3.02 -23.20
CA GLY A 459 7.24 -2.51 -24.44
C GLY A 459 6.62 -1.17 -24.87
N THR A 460 5.29 -1.05 -24.72
CA THR A 460 4.58 0.23 -24.93
C THR A 460 5.03 1.30 -23.94
N LEU A 461 5.18 0.93 -22.66
CA LEU A 461 5.70 1.83 -21.63
C LEU A 461 7.13 2.27 -21.95
N ALA A 462 8.02 1.34 -22.31
CA ALA A 462 9.42 1.60 -22.63
C ALA A 462 9.56 2.57 -23.81
N THR A 463 8.78 2.35 -24.87
CA THR A 463 8.74 3.22 -26.05
C THR A 463 8.30 4.64 -25.68
N LEU A 464 7.20 4.78 -24.92
CA LEU A 464 6.66 6.10 -24.56
C LEU A 464 7.46 6.81 -23.47
N ALA A 465 8.19 6.06 -22.64
CA ALA A 465 9.06 6.58 -21.60
C ALA A 465 10.52 6.76 -22.07
N CYS A 466 10.81 6.45 -23.34
CA CYS A 466 12.13 6.51 -23.96
C CYS A 466 13.21 5.75 -23.16
N PHE A 467 12.98 4.47 -22.87
CA PHE A 467 13.98 3.63 -22.21
C PHE A 467 15.27 3.57 -23.02
N GLU A 468 16.41 3.61 -22.34
CA GLU A 468 17.72 3.54 -23.00
C GLU A 468 18.01 2.10 -23.45
N PRO A 469 18.57 1.87 -24.64
CA PRO A 469 19.06 0.54 -25.01
C PRO A 469 20.22 0.13 -24.10
N ILE A 470 20.30 -1.15 -23.71
CA ILE A 470 21.48 -1.67 -23.02
C ILE A 470 22.65 -1.73 -24.00
N ASP A 471 23.57 -0.76 -23.89
CA ASP A 471 24.87 -0.82 -24.58
C ASP A 471 25.73 -1.92 -23.95
N HIS A 472 25.97 -3.00 -24.68
CA HIS A 472 27.06 -3.92 -24.37
C HIS A 472 28.40 -3.20 -24.63
N LYS A 473 28.90 -2.43 -23.66
CA LYS A 473 30.32 -2.09 -23.65
C LYS A 473 31.11 -3.40 -23.54
N LYS A 474 31.77 -3.77 -24.64
CA LYS A 474 32.84 -4.78 -24.66
C LYS A 474 33.79 -4.50 -23.49
N PRO A 475 34.20 -5.51 -22.70
CA PRO A 475 35.21 -5.29 -21.66
C PRO A 475 36.45 -4.72 -22.34
N SER A 476 36.92 -3.57 -21.86
CA SER A 476 38.15 -2.94 -22.31
C SER A 476 39.28 -3.95 -22.17
N SER A 477 39.85 -4.38 -23.30
CA SER A 477 41.14 -5.06 -23.31
C SER A 477 42.15 -4.21 -22.55
N SER A 478 42.80 -4.83 -21.57
CA SER A 478 43.91 -4.29 -20.81
C SER A 478 44.95 -3.65 -21.73
N VAL A 479 45.17 -2.35 -21.54
CA VAL A 479 46.35 -1.66 -22.07
C VAL A 479 47.54 -2.09 -21.21
N VAL A 480 48.45 -2.85 -21.81
CA VAL A 480 49.79 -3.11 -21.27
C VAL A 480 50.57 -1.79 -21.33
N PRO A 481 51.21 -1.31 -20.25
CA PRO A 481 52.13 -0.18 -20.33
C PRO A 481 53.39 -0.63 -21.07
N ARG A 482 53.80 0.10 -22.12
CA ARG A 482 55.16 -0.02 -22.67
C ARG A 482 56.09 0.83 -21.81
N ASP A 483 57.19 0.21 -21.44
CA ASP A 483 58.28 0.77 -20.64
C ASP A 483 58.87 2.05 -21.22
N GLU A 484 59.23 2.95 -20.30
CA GLU A 484 60.13 4.06 -20.53
C GLU A 484 61.51 3.53 -20.93
N GLU A 485 62.04 3.98 -22.06
CA GLU A 485 63.49 3.95 -22.29
C GLU A 485 63.96 5.34 -22.73
N SER A 486 64.70 5.95 -21.81
CA SER A 486 65.36 7.24 -21.92
C SER A 486 66.57 7.17 -22.86
N VAL A 487 66.62 7.99 -23.92
CA VAL A 487 67.89 8.51 -24.45
C VAL A 487 67.65 9.89 -25.08
N LYS A 488 68.13 10.95 -24.41
CA LYS A 488 68.52 12.21 -25.05
C LYS A 488 69.88 11.99 -25.74
N PRO A 489 70.15 12.71 -26.84
CA PRO A 489 71.25 13.66 -26.71
C PRO A 489 70.95 15.03 -27.33
N SER A 490 71.62 16.01 -26.74
CA SER A 490 71.74 17.42 -27.13
C SER A 490 72.46 17.58 -28.48
N GLN A 491 72.12 18.65 -29.23
CA GLN A 491 73.03 19.65 -29.85
C GLN A 491 72.20 20.60 -30.76
N GLU A 492 72.20 21.91 -30.46
CA GLU A 492 72.88 22.99 -31.24
C GLU A 492 72.36 23.10 -32.68
N VAL A 493 71.58 24.11 -33.06
CA VAL A 493 71.92 25.53 -33.31
C VAL A 493 70.62 26.34 -33.38
#